data_AF-A0A0B1SMX5-F1
#
_entry.id   AF-A0A0B1SMX5-F1
#
_cell.length_a   1.000
_cell.length_b   1.000
_cell.length_c   1.000
_cell.angle_alpha   90.00
_cell.angle_beta   90.00
_cell.angle_gamma   90.00
#
_symmetry.space_group_name_H-M   'P 1'
#
loop_
_entity.id
_entity.type
_entity.pdbx_description
1 polymer ?
#
loop_
_entity_poly.entity_id
_entity_poly.type
_entity_poly.pdbx_seq_one_letter_code
_entity_poly.pdbx_strand_id
1 'polypeptide(L)'
;MSGRKIADAAVKNRTQTPFWNWLRNKLLAVDRLPGPPPPGLPTADGKAVYHNPLRFPKTQSARPGSAELPTLPGGIHHKLAENYYYTRDGRRVVLPPNALYAADAHHVTYGTHTGEKLE
;
A
#
# COMPACT_ATOMS: atom_id res chain seq x y z
N MET A 1 4.76 8.05 19.75
CA MET A 1 5.03 6.63 20.03
C MET A 1 4.29 5.79 19.00
N SER A 2 5.02 5.05 18.16
CA SER A 2 4.43 4.17 17.13
C SER A 2 3.62 3.04 17.79
N GLY A 3 2.53 2.63 17.13
CA GLY A 3 1.39 1.89 17.69
C GLY A 3 1.72 0.78 18.70
N ARG A 4 1.08 0.88 19.87
CA ARG A 4 1.14 -0.10 20.96
C ARG A 4 0.86 -1.52 20.43
N LYS A 5 1.66 -2.50 20.87
CA LYS A 5 1.45 -3.93 20.58
C LYS A 5 0.48 -4.55 21.60
N ILE A 6 -0.11 -5.71 21.28
CA ILE A 6 -1.04 -6.40 22.22
C ILE A 6 -0.30 -6.81 23.49
N ALA A 7 0.95 -7.23 23.37
CA ALA A 7 1.81 -7.63 24.47
C ALA A 7 3.20 -7.00 24.34
N ASP A 8 3.89 -6.89 25.47
CA ASP A 8 5.27 -6.42 25.50
C ASP A 8 6.22 -7.34 24.71
N ALA A 9 7.33 -6.78 24.23
CA ALA A 9 8.33 -7.51 23.47
C ALA A 9 8.96 -8.67 24.27
N ALA A 10 9.00 -8.56 25.60
CA ALA A 10 9.52 -9.60 26.50
C ALA A 10 8.64 -10.85 26.56
N VAL A 11 7.38 -10.80 26.12
CA VAL A 11 6.50 -11.97 26.12
C VAL A 11 7.04 -13.03 25.16
N LYS A 12 7.29 -14.23 25.67
CA LYS A 12 7.74 -15.37 24.86
C LYS A 12 6.56 -15.94 24.09
N ASN A 13 6.70 -16.07 22.77
CA ASN A 13 5.70 -16.74 21.95
C ASN A 13 5.69 -18.22 22.31
N ARG A 14 4.50 -18.84 22.31
CA ARG A 14 4.39 -20.29 22.42
C ARG A 14 5.02 -20.93 21.19
N THR A 15 6.10 -21.67 21.39
CA THR A 15 6.75 -22.48 20.36
C THR A 15 6.57 -23.95 20.68
N GLN A 16 6.60 -24.81 19.65
CA GLN A 16 6.68 -26.26 19.89
C GLN A 16 8.03 -26.61 20.56
N THR A 17 8.10 -27.78 21.19
CA THR A 17 9.37 -28.28 21.74
C THR A 17 10.41 -28.43 20.63
N PRO A 18 11.73 -28.36 20.94
CA PRO A 18 12.79 -28.45 19.94
C PRO A 18 12.68 -29.64 18.98
N PHE A 19 12.28 -30.82 19.47
CA PHE A 19 12.08 -32.02 18.65
C PHE A 19 11.03 -31.82 17.54
N TRP A 20 9.85 -31.32 17.87
CA TRP A 20 8.79 -31.06 16.88
C TRP A 20 9.16 -29.93 15.91
N ASN A 21 9.92 -28.93 16.36
CA ASN A 21 10.46 -27.90 15.45
C ASN A 21 11.44 -28.49 14.44
N TRP A 22 12.31 -29.40 14.89
CA TRP A 22 13.22 -30.13 14.01
C TRP A 22 12.46 -30.99 13.01
N LEU A 23 11.48 -31.78 13.47
CA LEU A 23 10.68 -32.63 12.58
C LEU A 23 9.95 -31.81 11.52
N ARG A 24 9.31 -30.70 11.92
CA ARG A 24 8.65 -29.77 11.01
C ARG A 24 9.62 -29.18 9.98
N ASN A 25 10.79 -28.69 10.42
CA ASN A 25 11.81 -28.14 9.51
C ASN A 25 12.28 -29.18 8.49
N LYS A 26 12.46 -30.44 8.94
CA LYS A 26 12.86 -31.55 8.10
C LYS A 26 11.80 -31.92 7.06
N LEU A 27 10.53 -32.02 7.46
CA LEU A 27 9.42 -32.35 6.55
C LEU A 27 9.12 -31.25 5.54
N LEU A 28 9.32 -29.98 5.92
CA LEU A 28 9.08 -28.83 5.05
C LEU A 28 10.32 -28.41 4.24
N ALA A 29 11.42 -29.18 4.29
CA ALA A 29 12.68 -28.87 3.62
C ALA A 29 13.14 -27.41 3.83
N VAL A 30 12.97 -26.90 5.07
CA VAL A 30 13.34 -25.53 5.45
C VAL A 30 14.87 -25.38 5.42
N ASP A 31 15.58 -26.43 5.83
CA ASP A 31 17.02 -26.48 5.67
C ASP A 31 17.34 -26.83 4.22
N ARG A 32 18.13 -25.98 3.56
CA ARG A 32 18.51 -26.21 2.17
C ARG A 32 19.37 -27.45 2.05
N LEU A 33 19.09 -28.29 1.07
CA LEU A 33 20.00 -29.37 0.70
C LEU A 33 21.33 -28.74 0.23
N PRO A 34 22.48 -29.29 0.62
CA PRO A 34 23.78 -28.84 0.17
C PRO A 34 24.00 -29.26 -1.29
N GLY A 35 23.35 -28.58 -2.23
CA GLY A 35 23.51 -28.75 -3.67
C GLY A 35 23.53 -27.38 -4.37
N PRO A 36 24.43 -27.14 -5.34
CA PRO A 36 24.49 -25.88 -6.07
C PRO A 36 23.46 -25.84 -7.23
N PRO A 37 22.69 -24.75 -7.41
CA PRO A 37 22.35 -23.71 -6.44
C PRO A 37 21.25 -24.18 -5.48
N PRO A 38 21.33 -23.82 -4.19
CA PRO A 38 20.38 -24.32 -3.21
C PRO A 38 19.02 -23.61 -3.39
N PRO A 39 17.89 -24.34 -3.49
CA PRO A 39 16.57 -23.73 -3.69
C PRO A 39 16.20 -22.74 -2.55
N GLY A 40 15.71 -21.55 -2.90
CA GLY A 40 15.18 -20.53 -1.96
C GLY A 40 15.93 -19.20 -1.92
N LEU A 41 15.33 -18.17 -1.29
CA LEU A 41 15.89 -16.81 -1.17
C LEU A 41 17.18 -16.78 -0.36
N PRO A 42 18.29 -16.19 -0.86
CA PRO A 42 19.61 -16.18 -0.20
C PRO A 42 19.58 -15.52 1.18
N THR A 43 19.67 -16.33 2.24
CA THR A 43 19.97 -15.88 3.62
C THR A 43 21.48 -16.01 3.87
N ALA A 44 22.06 -15.15 4.71
CA ALA A 44 23.49 -15.17 5.05
C ALA A 44 24.01 -16.55 5.50
N ASP A 45 23.18 -17.31 6.23
CA ASP A 45 23.53 -18.64 6.75
C ASP A 45 23.18 -19.80 5.78
N GLY A 46 22.67 -19.51 4.58
CA GLY A 46 22.25 -20.52 3.61
C GLY A 46 21.03 -21.36 4.02
N LYS A 47 20.37 -21.05 5.14
CA LYS A 47 19.15 -21.72 5.63
C LYS A 47 17.90 -20.92 5.26
N ALA A 48 16.82 -21.60 4.87
CA ALA A 48 15.53 -20.92 4.75
C ALA A 48 14.95 -20.69 6.16
N VAL A 49 14.30 -19.55 6.38
CA VAL A 49 13.66 -19.26 7.67
C VAL A 49 12.20 -19.70 7.59
N TYR A 50 11.77 -20.56 8.51
CA TYR A 50 10.35 -20.90 8.63
C TYR A 50 9.57 -19.73 9.24
N HIS A 51 8.66 -19.14 8.46
CA HIS A 51 7.74 -18.12 8.93
C HIS A 51 6.46 -18.78 9.44
N ASN A 52 6.25 -18.74 10.75
CA ASN A 52 5.04 -19.28 11.37
C ASN A 52 3.81 -18.44 10.93
N PRO A 53 2.76 -19.06 10.36
CA PRO A 53 1.55 -18.33 9.93
C PRO A 53 0.70 -17.84 11.11
N LEU A 54 0.95 -18.32 12.33
CA LEU A 54 0.21 -17.92 13.52
C LEU A 54 0.55 -16.49 13.95
N ARG A 55 -0.49 -15.76 14.32
CA ARG A 55 -0.39 -14.39 14.85
C ARG A 55 -0.16 -14.45 16.36
N PHE A 56 0.95 -13.87 16.82
CA PHE A 56 1.30 -13.82 18.24
C PHE A 56 1.09 -12.43 18.83
N PRO A 57 0.70 -12.31 20.11
CA PRO A 57 0.40 -11.02 20.73
C PRO A 57 1.49 -9.95 20.58
N LYS A 58 2.77 -10.33 20.66
CA LYS A 58 3.89 -9.39 20.53
C LYS A 58 4.16 -8.92 19.09
N THR A 59 3.71 -9.67 18.08
CA THR A 59 3.93 -9.31 16.67
C THR A 59 2.78 -8.43 16.15
N GLN A 60 1.58 -8.63 16.69
CA GLN A 60 0.38 -7.89 16.29
C GLN A 60 0.27 -6.53 16.99
N SER A 61 -0.27 -5.55 16.27
CA SER A 61 -0.73 -4.29 16.85
C SER A 61 -1.85 -4.51 17.86
N ALA A 62 -1.97 -3.62 18.84
CA ALA A 62 -3.06 -3.62 19.81
C ALA A 62 -4.43 -3.66 19.10
N ARG A 63 -5.42 -4.26 19.77
CA ARG A 63 -6.78 -4.35 19.24
C ARG A 63 -7.40 -2.95 19.09
N PRO A 64 -8.37 -2.79 18.17
CA PRO A 64 -9.14 -1.55 18.05
C PRO A 64 -9.71 -1.14 19.42
N GLY A 65 -9.51 0.11 19.83
CA GLY A 65 -9.92 0.63 21.14
C GLY A 65 -8.88 0.52 22.26
N SER A 66 -7.81 -0.27 22.10
CA SER A 66 -6.67 -0.31 23.03
C SER A 66 -5.48 0.54 22.59
N ALA A 67 -5.53 1.05 21.35
CA ALA A 67 -4.56 2.01 20.83
C ALA A 67 -5.06 3.44 21.06
N GLU A 68 -4.14 4.37 21.27
CA GLU A 68 -4.45 5.80 21.29
C GLU A 68 -5.03 6.23 19.94
N LEU A 69 -6.05 7.08 19.97
CA LEU A 69 -6.63 7.64 18.75
C LEU A 69 -5.57 8.48 18.03
N PRO A 70 -5.35 8.25 16.72
CA PRO A 70 -4.37 9.02 15.98
C PRO A 70 -4.82 10.49 15.87
N THR A 71 -3.88 11.41 16.06
CA THR A 71 -4.09 12.81 15.68
C THR A 71 -3.72 12.96 14.20
N LEU A 72 -4.73 12.90 13.32
CA LEU A 72 -4.51 13.00 11.88
C LEU A 72 -4.19 14.46 11.50
N PRO A 73 -3.18 14.71 10.64
CA PRO A 73 -2.94 16.04 10.12
C PRO A 73 -4.11 16.49 9.24
N GLY A 74 -4.34 17.79 9.21
CA GLY A 74 -5.30 18.39 8.28
C GLY A 74 -4.90 18.20 6.82
N GLY A 75 -5.86 18.33 5.91
CA GLY A 75 -5.58 18.35 4.48
C GLY A 75 -4.86 19.63 4.05
N ILE A 76 -4.31 19.64 2.83
CA ILE A 76 -3.55 20.77 2.26
C ILE A 76 -4.33 22.10 2.20
N HIS A 77 -5.67 22.03 2.21
CA HIS A 77 -6.57 23.18 2.20
C HIS A 77 -7.17 23.48 3.58
N HIS A 78 -6.62 22.94 4.68
CA HIS A 78 -6.96 23.40 6.04
C HIS A 78 -6.18 24.67 6.36
N LYS A 79 -6.48 25.76 5.63
CA LYS A 79 -5.84 27.07 5.74
C LYS A 79 -6.87 28.13 6.13
N LEU A 80 -6.44 29.11 6.94
CA LEU A 80 -7.29 30.21 7.42
C LEU A 80 -7.39 31.40 6.45
N ALA A 81 -6.41 31.56 5.56
CA ALA A 81 -6.33 32.62 4.56
C ALA A 81 -5.90 32.05 3.20
N GLU A 82 -6.10 32.83 2.12
CA GLU A 82 -5.67 32.50 0.75
C GLU A 82 -6.20 31.13 0.25
N ASN A 83 -7.43 30.78 0.63
CA ASN A 83 -7.99 29.45 0.41
C ASN A 83 -9.42 29.51 -0.14
N TYR A 84 -9.67 30.47 -1.02
CA TYR A 84 -10.96 30.58 -1.70
C TYR A 84 -11.26 29.32 -2.50
N TYR A 85 -12.49 28.85 -2.44
CA TYR A 85 -12.88 27.63 -3.15
C TYR A 85 -12.76 27.77 -4.67
N TYR A 86 -13.00 28.97 -5.22
CA TYR A 86 -13.00 29.21 -6.65
C TYR A 86 -11.64 28.90 -7.32
N THR A 87 -10.52 29.08 -6.61
CA THR A 87 -9.18 28.83 -7.18
C THR A 87 -8.81 27.35 -7.26
N ARG A 88 -9.57 26.48 -6.59
CA ARG A 88 -9.28 25.04 -6.46
C ARG A 88 -10.44 24.13 -6.87
N ASP A 89 -11.55 24.70 -7.30
CA ASP A 89 -12.71 23.92 -7.76
C ASP A 89 -12.47 23.38 -9.17
N GLY A 90 -11.69 22.29 -9.27
CA GLY A 90 -11.43 21.61 -10.53
C GLY A 90 -12.70 21.14 -11.25
N ARG A 91 -13.83 20.99 -10.53
CA ARG A 91 -15.12 20.60 -11.12
C ARG A 91 -15.68 21.68 -12.05
N ARG A 92 -15.32 22.95 -11.81
CA ARG A 92 -15.72 24.09 -12.64
C ARG A 92 -14.68 24.46 -13.71
N VAL A 93 -13.50 23.83 -13.70
CA VAL A 93 -12.45 24.03 -14.71
C VAL A 93 -12.72 23.18 -15.95
N VAL A 94 -13.57 22.14 -15.83
CA VAL A 94 -13.95 21.28 -16.95
C VAL A 94 -14.74 22.09 -17.97
N LEU A 95 -14.17 22.23 -19.17
CA LEU A 95 -14.83 22.84 -20.31
C LEU A 95 -15.66 21.80 -21.09
N PRO A 96 -16.67 22.25 -21.86
CA PRO A 96 -17.33 21.38 -22.84
C PRO A 96 -16.33 20.75 -23.80
N PRO A 97 -16.62 19.55 -24.34
CA PRO A 97 -15.74 18.91 -25.31
C PRO A 97 -15.59 19.78 -26.57
N ASN A 98 -14.39 19.81 -27.13
CA ASN A 98 -14.12 20.49 -28.39
C ASN A 98 -14.92 19.85 -29.53
N ALA A 99 -15.60 20.67 -30.33
CA ALA A 99 -16.35 20.19 -31.49
C ALA A 99 -15.40 19.80 -32.63
N LEU A 100 -15.35 18.50 -32.96
CA LEU A 100 -14.58 18.00 -34.11
C LEU A 100 -15.23 18.34 -35.44
N TYR A 101 -16.55 18.52 -35.42
CA TYR A 101 -17.38 18.86 -36.56
C TYR A 101 -18.47 19.81 -36.08
N ALA A 102 -18.58 20.96 -36.74
CA ALA A 102 -19.69 21.89 -36.55
C ALA A 102 -20.14 22.42 -37.91
N ALA A 103 -21.45 22.54 -38.11
CA ALA A 103 -22.04 23.05 -39.34
C ALA A 103 -23.10 24.10 -38.97
N ASP A 104 -23.09 25.23 -39.68
CA ASP A 104 -24.16 26.23 -39.64
C ASP A 104 -24.82 26.39 -41.03
N ALA A 105 -25.70 27.38 -41.19
CA ALA A 105 -26.40 27.64 -42.45
C ALA A 105 -25.49 28.08 -43.62
N HIS A 106 -24.25 28.46 -43.34
CA HIS A 106 -23.31 29.07 -44.27
C HIS A 106 -22.04 28.24 -44.48
N HIS A 107 -21.54 27.50 -43.48
CA HIS A 107 -20.31 26.73 -43.63
C HIS A 107 -20.17 25.55 -42.65
N VAL A 108 -19.30 24.61 -43.03
CA VAL A 108 -18.85 23.50 -42.18
C VAL A 108 -17.42 23.79 -41.70
N THR A 109 -17.18 23.56 -40.41
CA THR A 109 -15.86 23.70 -39.79
C THR A 109 -15.44 22.38 -39.15
N TYR A 110 -14.20 21.97 -39.39
CA TYR A 110 -13.59 20.78 -38.81
C TYR A 110 -12.54 21.18 -37.77
N GLY A 111 -12.47 20.44 -36.68
CA GLY A 111 -11.55 20.70 -35.57
C GLY A 111 -10.83 19.44 -35.09
N THR A 112 -9.65 19.61 -34.51
CA THR A 112 -8.90 18.53 -33.84
C THR A 112 -9.40 18.32 -32.41
N HIS A 113 -9.00 17.20 -31.79
CA HIS A 113 -9.29 16.92 -30.38
C HIS A 113 -8.68 17.97 -29.42
N THR A 114 -7.63 18.68 -29.84
CA THR A 114 -7.01 19.78 -29.09
C THR A 114 -7.74 21.12 -29.26
N GLY A 115 -8.73 21.21 -30.16
CA GLY A 115 -9.52 22.43 -30.41
C GLY A 115 -8.96 23.33 -31.51
N GLU A 116 -7.94 22.90 -32.24
CA GLU A 116 -7.40 23.62 -33.40
C GLU A 116 -8.29 23.40 -34.62
N LYS A 117 -8.42 24.42 -35.49
CA LYS A 117 -9.18 24.29 -36.74
C LYS A 117 -8.35 23.51 -37.77
N LEU A 118 -8.99 22.58 -38.45
CA LEU A 118 -8.45 21.91 -39.64
C LEU A 118 -8.89 22.70 -40.87
N GLU A 119 -7.93 23.14 -41.68
CA GLU A 119 -8.17 23.77 -43.00
C GLU A 119 -8.65 22.75 -44.04
#